data_AF-A0A959EE64-F1
#
_entry.id   AF-A0A959EE64-F1
#
_cell.length_a   1.000
_cell.length_b   1.000
_cell.length_c   1.000
_cell.angle_alpha   90.00
_cell.angle_beta   90.00
_cell.angle_gamma   90.00
#
_symmetry.space_group_name_H-M   'P 1'
#
loop_
_entity.id
_entity.type
_entity.pdbx_description
1 polymer ?
#
loop_
_entity_poly.entity_id
_entity_poly.type
_entity_poly.pdbx_seq_one_letter_code
_entity_poly.pdbx_strand_id
1 'polypeptide(L)' 'ILTANRLWKSLGTFVLTGVAHPSVKKLIEISRLDTVLKIVPTVEESIDYVFMEEIEKELNDEGGDDGIDK' A
#
# COMPACT_ATOMS: atom_id res chain seq x y z
N ILE A 1 -3.10 -14.25 -0.27
CA ILE A 1 -2.72 -12.87 -0.67
C ILE A 1 -3.93 -11.96 -0.77
N LEU A 2 -4.95 -12.25 -1.59
CA LEU A 2 -6.14 -11.39 -1.69
C LEU A 2 -6.95 -11.22 -0.40
N THR A 3 -7.07 -12.29 0.39
CA THR A 3 -7.68 -12.21 1.73
C THR A 3 -6.87 -11.34 2.69
N ALA A 4 -5.53 -11.39 2.60
CA ALA A 4 -4.69 -10.49 3.39
C ALA A 4 -4.93 -9.04 2.97
N ASN A 5 -4.89 -8.71 1.69
CA ASN A 5 -5.19 -7.35 1.22
C ASN A 5 -6.53 -6.83 1.75
N ARG A 6 -7.57 -7.67 1.77
CA ARG A 6 -8.89 -7.28 2.30
C ARG A 6 -8.87 -7.02 3.81
N LEU A 7 -8.17 -7.83 4.60
CA LEU A 7 -8.13 -7.70 6.05
C LEU A 7 -7.30 -6.50 6.51
N TRP A 8 -6.22 -6.19 5.79
CA TRP A 8 -5.28 -5.15 6.20
C TRP A 8 -5.71 -3.74 5.77
N LYS A 9 -6.65 -3.60 4.82
CA LYS A 9 -7.14 -2.31 4.31
C LYS A 9 -7.66 -1.34 5.39
N SER A 10 -8.23 -1.84 6.48
CA SER A 10 -8.76 -1.01 7.57
C SER A 10 -7.80 -0.88 8.76
N LEU A 11 -6.64 -1.55 8.71
CA LEU A 11 -5.69 -1.63 9.81
C LEU A 11 -4.34 -0.99 9.47
N GLY A 12 -4.03 -0.82 8.18
CA GLY A 12 -2.78 -0.22 7.73
C GLY A 12 -2.49 -0.51 6.26
N THR A 13 -1.21 -0.52 5.91
CA THR A 13 -0.76 -0.69 4.53
C THR A 13 -0.18 -2.09 4.33
N PHE A 14 -0.67 -2.80 3.31
CA PHE A 14 -0.14 -4.10 2.91
C PHE A 14 0.66 -3.98 1.61
N VAL A 15 1.97 -4.21 1.69
CA VAL A 15 2.90 -4.14 0.55
C VAL A 15 3.50 -5.52 0.28
N LEU A 16 3.53 -5.92 -1.00
CA LEU A 16 4.14 -7.16 -1.46
C LEU A 16 5.49 -6.86 -2.13
N THR A 17 6.54 -7.60 -1.77
CA THR A 17 7.89 -7.40 -2.32
C THR A 17 8.56 -8.69 -2.74
N GLY A 18 9.68 -8.58 -3.47
CA GLY A 18 10.57 -9.71 -3.72
C GLY A 18 9.95 -10.82 -4.58
N VAL A 19 8.97 -10.50 -5.43
CA VAL A 19 8.35 -11.48 -6.32
C VAL A 19 9.38 -11.91 -7.38
N ALA A 20 10.13 -12.98 -7.10
CA ALA A 20 11.19 -13.46 -7.99
C ALA A 20 10.70 -14.53 -8.97
N HIS A 21 9.77 -15.38 -8.56
CA HIS A 21 9.39 -16.56 -9.33
C HIS A 21 8.60 -16.18 -10.60
N PRO A 22 9.03 -16.60 -11.81
CA PRO A 22 8.40 -16.21 -13.08
C PRO A 22 6.91 -16.55 -13.16
N SER A 23 6.49 -17.73 -12.68
CA SER A 23 5.07 -18.12 -12.69
C SER A 23 4.21 -17.23 -11.79
N VAL A 24 4.78 -16.70 -10.70
CA VAL A 24 4.06 -15.79 -9.79
C VAL A 24 3.95 -14.41 -10.43
N LYS A 25 5.01 -13.91 -11.08
CA LYS A 25 4.96 -12.67 -11.88
C LYS A 25 3.90 -12.76 -12.96
N LYS A 26 3.87 -13.88 -13.70
CA LYS A 26 2.88 -14.13 -14.75
C LYS A 26 1.45 -14.14 -14.20
N LEU A 27 1.24 -14.78 -13.04
CA LEU A 27 -0.07 -14.81 -12.37
C LEU A 27 -0.54 -13.40 -11.98
N ILE A 28 0.36 -12.58 -11.42
CA ILE A 28 0.08 -11.19 -11.05
C ILE A 28 -0.33 -10.38 -12.28
N GLU A 29 0.42 -10.51 -13.38
CA GLU A 29 0.18 -9.82 -14.65
C GLU A 29 -1.18 -10.21 -15.25
N ILE A 30 -1.45 -11.50 -15.47
CA ILE A 30 -2.69 -11.95 -16.13
C ILE A 30 -3.94 -11.67 -15.29
N SER A 31 -3.80 -11.65 -13.96
CA SER A 31 -4.89 -11.39 -13.02
C SER A 31 -5.02 -9.91 -12.66
N ARG A 32 -4.14 -9.05 -13.20
CA ARG A 32 -4.08 -7.60 -12.92
C ARG A 32 -4.00 -7.27 -11.43
N LEU A 33 -3.25 -8.06 -10.67
CA LEU A 33 -3.18 -7.90 -9.21
C LEU A 33 -2.40 -6.66 -8.77
N ASP A 34 -1.59 -6.08 -9.65
CA ASP A 34 -0.93 -4.79 -9.52
C ASP A 34 -1.91 -3.62 -9.32
N THR A 35 -3.15 -3.74 -9.81
CA THR A 35 -4.20 -2.73 -9.56
C THR A 35 -4.85 -2.82 -8.18
N VAL A 36 -4.63 -3.94 -7.49
CA VAL A 36 -5.30 -4.28 -6.22
C VAL A 36 -4.31 -4.34 -5.05
N LEU A 37 -3.07 -4.74 -5.32
CA LEU A 37 -2.00 -4.91 -4.37
C LEU A 37 -0.93 -3.86 -4.62
N LYS A 38 -0.41 -3.26 -3.55
CA LYS A 38 0.80 -2.43 -3.64
C LYS A 38 2.00 -3.37 -3.73
N ILE A 39 2.66 -3.38 -4.89
CA ILE A 39 3.80 -4.26 -5.17
C ILE A 39 5.01 -3.39 -5.45
N VAL A 40 6.08 -3.58 -4.69
CA VAL A 40 7.37 -2.93 -4.94
C VAL A 40 8.50 -3.97 -5.07
N PRO A 41 9.58 -3.67 -5.80
CA PRO A 41 10.62 -4.66 -6.08
C PRO A 41 11.34 -5.19 -4.83
N THR A 42 11.75 -4.30 -3.93
CA THR A 42 12.63 -4.61 -2.79
C THR A 42 11.96 -4.33 -1.44
N VAL A 43 12.55 -4.91 -0.39
CA VAL A 43 12.09 -4.66 0.99
C VAL A 43 12.38 -3.22 1.40
N GLU A 44 13.52 -2.65 1.01
CA GLU A 44 13.88 -1.26 1.31
C GLU A 44 12.85 -0.28 0.76
N GLU A 45 12.47 -0.43 -0.52
CA GLU A 45 11.41 0.39 -1.13
C GLU A 45 10.06 0.23 -0.41
N SER A 46 9.75 -0.94 0.15
CA SER A 46 8.49 -1.10 0.91
C SER A 46 8.51 -0.39 2.25
N ILE A 47 9.68 -0.30 2.88
CA ILE A 47 9.84 0.44 4.13
C ILE A 47 9.64 1.92 3.83
N ASP A 48 10.34 2.45 2.83
CA ASP A 48 10.21 3.84 2.40
C ASP A 48 8.77 4.18 2.00
N TYR A 49 8.11 3.29 1.27
CA TYR A 49 6.72 3.45 0.87
C TYR A 49 5.78 3.56 2.07
N VAL A 50 5.93 2.70 3.07
CA VAL A 50 5.07 2.72 4.27
C VAL A 50 5.33 3.98 5.10
N PHE A 51 6.59 4.40 5.24
CA PHE A 51 6.92 5.66 5.92
C PHE A 51 6.31 6.87 5.22
N MET A 52 6.40 6.93 3.89
CA MET A 52 5.83 8.02 3.11
C MET A 52 4.31 8.08 3.24
N GLU A 53 3.62 6.92 3.21
CA GLU A 53 2.17 6.89 3.43
C GLU A 53 1.77 7.34 4.83
N GLU A 54 2.56 7.02 5.86
CA GLU A 54 2.24 7.44 7.21
C GLU A 54 2.43 8.94 7.39
N ILE A 55 3.50 9.50 6.83
CA ILE A 55 3.72 10.96 6.78
C ILE A 55 2.58 11.64 6.02
N GLU A 56 2.15 11.10 4.88
CA GLU A 56 1.01 11.65 4.12
C GLU A 56 -0.29 11.65 4.93
N LYS A 57 -0.54 10.61 5.74
CA LYS A 57 -1.70 10.58 6.64
C LYS A 57 -1.58 11.61 7.74
N GLU A 58 -0.44 11.70 8.41
CA GLU A 58 -0.21 12.68 9.48
C GLU A 58 -0.40 14.12 8.97
N LEU A 59 0.16 14.45 7.80
CA LEU A 59 0.01 15.76 7.18
C LEU A 59 -1.43 16.08 6.77
N ASN A 60 -2.18 15.08 6.29
CA ASN A 60 -3.58 15.26 5.92
C ASN A 60 -4.49 15.36 7.17
N ASP A 61 -4.15 14.68 8.26
CA ASP A 61 -4.89 14.75 9.53
C ASP A 61 -4.61 16.07 10.27
N GLU A 62 -3.41 16.66 10.16
CA GLU A 62 -3.08 17.98 10.73
C GLU A 62 -3.67 19.18 9.95
N GLY A 63 -4.12 18.97 8.70
CA GLY A 63 -4.79 19.99 7.88
C GLY A 63 -6.30 20.14 8.11
N GLY A 64 -6.85 19.51 9.16
CA GLY A 64 -8.29 19.33 9.41
C GLY A 64 -8.89 20.15 10.55
N ASP A 65 -8.28 21.25 11.00
CA ASP A 65 -8.88 22.20 11.95
C ASP A 65 -8.66 23.66 11.52
N ASP A 66 -9.32 24.06 10.42
CA ASP A 66 -9.74 25.45 10.24
C ASP A 66 -11.26 25.49 10.37
N GLY A 67 -11.74 25.63 11.61
CA GLY A 67 -13.11 26.07 11.86
C GLY A 67 -13.35 27.45 11.24
N ILE A 68 -14.31 27.55 10.33
CA ILE A 68 -15.06 28.78 10.08
C ILE A 68 -16.55 28.46 10.22
N ASP A 69 -17.03 28.74 11.43
CA ASP A 69 -18.29 29.39 11.80
C ASP A 69 -19.61 29.02 11.09
N LYS A 70 -20.55 28.54 11.93
CA LYS A 70 -22.00 28.86 12.02
C LYS A 70 -22.82 29.07 10.74
#